data_AF-A0A6H0J0J4-F1
#
_entry.id   AF-A0A6H0J0J4-F1
#
_cell.length_a   1.000
_cell.length_b   1.000
_cell.length_c   1.000
_cell.angle_alpha   90.00
_cell.angle_beta   90.00
_cell.angle_gamma   90.00
#
_symmetry.space_group_name_H-M   'P 1'
#
loop_
_entity.id
_entity.type
_entity.pdbx_description
1 polymer ?
#
loop_
_entity_poly.entity_id
_entity_poly.type
_entity_poly.pdbx_seq_one_letter_code
_entity_poly.pdbx_strand_id
1 'polypeptide(L)' 'MELVIFDAHQGLKRAASKVLQANWQCCRMHFCRGILFYVAKPHQDMVAAMVRTVFAQQDQGQARE' A
#
# COMPACT_ATOMS: atom_id res chain seq x y z
N MET A 1 -6.67 -8.86 -17.55
CA MET A 1 -5.47 -8.91 -16.69
C MET A 1 -5.96 -8.86 -15.26
N GLU A 2 -5.77 -9.94 -14.50
CA GLU A 2 -6.27 -10.02 -13.12
C GLU A 2 -5.32 -9.31 -12.15
N LEU A 3 -5.86 -8.80 -11.05
CA LEU A 3 -5.13 -8.12 -10.00
C LEU A 3 -5.16 -8.95 -8.72
N VAL A 4 -3.99 -9.26 -8.17
CA VAL A 4 -3.86 -9.87 -6.84
C VAL A 4 -3.40 -8.82 -5.83
N ILE A 5 -3.98 -8.87 -4.62
CA ILE A 5 -3.69 -7.93 -3.54
C ILE A 5 -3.14 -8.72 -2.35
N PHE A 6 -1.91 -8.42 -1.94
CA PHE A 6 -1.28 -8.96 -0.73
C PHE A 6 -0.20 -7.98 -0.24
N ASP A 7 0.40 -8.23 0.93
CA ASP A 7 1.45 -7.35 1.49
C ASP A 7 2.73 -7.32 0.63
N ALA A 8 3.71 -6.46 0.96
CA ALA A 8 4.94 -6.24 0.20
C ALA A 8 5.97 -7.39 0.29
N HIS A 9 5.52 -8.62 0.04
CA HIS A 9 6.35 -9.81 -0.01
C HIS A 9 6.92 -10.01 -1.42
N GLN A 10 8.23 -9.79 -1.58
CA GLN A 10 8.91 -9.92 -2.88
C GLN A 10 8.80 -11.33 -3.48
N GLY A 11 8.83 -12.38 -2.65
CA GLY A 11 8.66 -13.77 -3.10
C GLY A 11 7.28 -14.03 -3.70
N LEU A 12 6.21 -13.56 -3.03
CA LEU A 12 4.84 -13.69 -3.54
C LEU A 12 4.63 -12.86 -4.81
N LYS A 13 5.25 -11.67 -4.92
CA LYS A 13 5.20 -10.87 -6.15
C LYS A 13 5.78 -11.61 -7.35
N ARG A 14 6.93 -12.27 -7.17
CA ARG A 14 7.54 -13.09 -8.23
C ARG A 14 6.67 -14.31 -8.55
N ALA A 15 6.12 -14.98 -7.54
CA ALA A 15 5.25 -16.13 -7.72
C ALA A 15 3.95 -15.77 -8.46
N ALA A 16 3.30 -14.67 -8.09
CA ALA A 16 2.07 -14.18 -8.73
C ALA A 16 2.28 -13.88 -10.22
N SER A 17 3.38 -13.21 -10.57
CA SER A 17 3.73 -12.94 -11.97
C SER A 17 4.00 -14.22 -12.75
N LYS A 18 4.68 -15.21 -12.14
CA LYS A 18 5.06 -16.46 -12.81
C LYS A 18 3.92 -17.46 -12.97
N VAL A 19 3.11 -17.63 -11.93
CA VAL A 19 2.09 -18.70 -11.84
C VAL A 19 0.73 -18.19 -12.31
N LEU A 20 0.34 -17.00 -11.86
CA LEU A 20 -0.99 -16.44 -12.14
C LEU A 20 -1.00 -15.48 -13.33
N GLN A 21 0.17 -15.07 -13.83
CA GLN A 21 0.31 -14.03 -14.86
C GLN A 21 -0.48 -12.75 -14.52
N ALA A 22 -0.61 -12.46 -13.21
CA ALA A 22 -1.41 -11.37 -12.67
C ALA A 22 -0.52 -10.21 -12.21
N ASN A 23 -1.09 -9.01 -12.24
CA ASN A 23 -0.49 -7.84 -11.62
C ASN A 23 -0.67 -7.89 -10.10
N TRP A 24 0.25 -7.27 -9.38
CA TRP A 24 0.18 -7.15 -7.93
C TRP A 24 0.03 -5.70 -7.48
N GLN A 25 -0.79 -5.49 -6.45
CA GLN A 25 -0.82 -4.27 -5.64
C GLN A 25 -0.68 -4.60 -4.15
N CYS A 26 0.02 -3.72 -3.41
CA CYS A 26 0.15 -3.86 -1.97
C CYS A 26 -1.20 -3.61 -1.28
N CYS A 27 -1.55 -4.44 -0.29
CA CYS A 27 -2.75 -4.24 0.50
C CYS A 27 -2.68 -2.91 1.27
N ARG A 28 -3.57 -1.97 0.95
CA ARG A 28 -3.66 -0.64 1.59
C ARG A 28 -3.72 -0.71 3.12
N MET A 29 -4.49 -1.66 3.66
CA MET A 29 -4.64 -1.82 5.12
C MET A 29 -3.32 -2.22 5.79
N HIS A 30 -2.63 -3.23 5.24
CA HIS A 30 -1.34 -3.68 5.77
C HIS A 30 -0.27 -2.60 5.60
N PHE A 31 -0.26 -1.88 4.47
CA PHE A 31 0.63 -0.75 4.25
C PHE A 31 0.45 0.35 5.31
N CYS A 32 -0.80 0.80 5.53
CA CYS A 32 -1.08 1.83 6.53
C CYS A 32 -0.69 1.38 7.94
N ARG A 33 -1.00 0.13 8.33
CA ARG A 33 -0.59 -0.43 9.62
C ARG A 33 0.93 -0.54 9.74
N GLY A 34 1.59 -0.91 8.65
CA GLY A 34 3.05 -0.98 8.49
C GLY A 34 3.73 0.35 8.80
N ILE A 35 3.23 1.45 8.23
CA ILE A 35 3.76 2.80 8.46
C ILE A 35 3.76 3.17 9.95
N LEU A 36 2.69 2.85 10.68
CA LEU A 36 2.54 3.26 12.08
C LEU A 36 3.58 2.61 13.01
N PHE A 37 4.21 1.49 12.62
CA PHE A 37 5.33 0.92 13.39
C PHE A 37 6.57 1.81 13.41
N TYR A 38 6.74 2.67 12.40
CA TYR A 38 7.86 3.60 12.28
C TYR A 38 7.56 4.98 12.87
N VAL A 39 6.34 5.19 13.39
CA VAL A 39 5.88 6.49 13.89
C VAL A 39 5.71 6.42 15.40
N ALA A 40 6.26 7.42 16.12
CA ALA A 40 6.06 7.55 17.55
C ALA A 40 4.57 7.71 17.88
N LYS A 41 4.10 7.05 18.95
CA LYS A 41 2.68 7.00 19.34
C LYS A 41 1.93 8.34 19.27
N PRO A 42 2.47 9.47 19.77
CA PRO A 42 1.75 10.75 19.74
C PRO A 42 1.42 11.26 18.34
N HIS A 43 2.14 10.81 17.31
CA HIS A 43 1.98 11.27 15.93
C HIS A 43 1.21 10.29 15.04
N GLN A 44 0.84 9.11 15.55
CA GLN A 44 0.24 8.05 14.74
C GLN A 44 -1.10 8.46 14.12
N ASP A 45 -1.97 9.15 14.85
CA ASP A 45 -3.27 9.60 14.34
C ASP A 45 -3.12 10.64 13.22
N MET A 46 -2.20 11.58 13.40
CA MET A 46 -1.86 12.60 12.40
C MET A 46 -1.31 11.95 11.13
N VAL A 47 -0.33 11.03 11.26
CA VAL A 47 0.24 10.33 10.10
C VAL A 47 -0.81 9.45 9.42
N ALA A 48 -1.64 8.74 10.17
CA ALA A 48 -2.72 7.95 9.60
C ALA A 48 -3.71 8.82 8.80
N ALA A 49 -4.04 10.02 9.29
CA ALA A 49 -4.89 10.96 8.56
C ALA A 49 -4.24 11.42 7.25
N MET A 50 -2.96 11.80 7.28
CA MET A 50 -2.22 12.20 6.06
C MET A 50 -2.11 11.06 5.04
N VAL A 51 -1.82 9.83 5.48
CA VAL A 51 -1.76 8.69 4.54
C VAL A 51 -3.13 8.42 3.90
N ARG A 52 -4.22 8.61 4.65
CA ARG A 52 -5.58 8.49 4.10
C ARG A 52 -5.88 9.53 3.03
N THR A 53 -5.37 10.77 3.14
CA THR A 53 -5.59 11.79 2.11
C THR A 53 -4.84 11.49 0.81
N VAL A 54 -3.65 10.89 0.88
CA VAL A 54 -2.91 10.42 -0.31
C VAL A 54 -3.74 9.40 -1.10
N PHE A 55 -4.38 8.47 -0.40
CA PHE A 55 -5.21 7.44 -1.03
C PHE A 55 -6.61 7.92 -1.47
N ALA A 56 -7.01 9.14 -1.10
CA ALA A 56 -8.26 9.76 -1.50
C ALA A 56 -8.14 10.56 -2.80
N GLN A 57 -6.92 10.80 -3.30
CA GLN A 57 -6.69 11.47 -4.57
C GLN A 57 -7.25 10.68 -5.75
N GLN A 58 -7.71 11.38 -6.80
CA GLN A 58 -8.39 10.75 -7.93
C GLN A 58 -7.42 10.05 -8.89
N ASP A 59 -6.18 10.53 -8.95
CA ASP A 59 -5.13 9.98 -9.81
C ASP A 59 -3.74 10.08 -9.16
N GLN A 60 -2.76 9.48 -9.84
CA GLN A 60 -1.38 9.41 -9.34
C GLN A 60 -0.64 10.74 -9.35
N GLY A 61 -1.01 11.68 -10.22
CA GLY A 61 -0.41 13.02 -10.28
C GLY A 61 -0.72 13.78 -9.00
N GLN A 62 -2.01 13.87 -8.66
CA GLN A 62 -2.48 14.52 -7.43
C GLN A 62 -1.91 13.87 -6.16
N ALA A 63 -1.69 12.55 -6.16
CA ALA A 63 -1.11 11.86 -5.02
C ALA A 63 0.40 12.11 -4.79
N ARG A 64 1.10 12.72 -5.76
CA ARG A 64 2.54 12.97 -5.72
C ARG A 64 2.91 14.43 -5.42
N GLU A 65 1.94 15.34 -5.52
CA GLU A 65 2.08 16.75 -5.14
C GLU A 65 2.06 16.91 -3.61
#